data_AF-X1AK29-F1
#
_entry.id   AF-X1AK29-F1
#
_cell.length_a   1.000
_cell.length_b   1.000
_cell.length_c   1.000
_cell.angle_alpha   90.00
_cell.angle_beta   90.00
_cell.angle_gamma   90.00
#
_symmetry.space_group_name_H-M   'P 1'
#
loop_
_entity.id
_entity.type
_entity.pdbx_description
1 polymer ?
#
loop_
_entity_poly.entity_id
_entity_poly.type
_entity_poly.pdbx_seq_one_letter_code
_entity_poly.pdbx_strand_id
1 'polypeptide(L)'
;MLNGVNFPIQGPLQEPLLIMEMIVIFFALEISIILWIKSKNKKEDISNLQWKAFSWFCLGYSLMCIIYIISDYYVEDSHIRLILLNFAYFVQMISGLLFIYNMEKFQIFFKKFLFTFIFIAFMIL
;
A
#
# COMPACT_ATOMS: atom_id res chain seq x y z
N MET A 1 -21.84 -17.13 -19.55
CA MET A 1 -20.59 -17.15 -18.76
C MET A 1 -19.56 -16.38 -19.57
N LEU A 2 -19.24 -15.15 -19.15
CA LEU A 2 -18.14 -14.41 -19.76
C LEU A 2 -16.85 -15.18 -19.41
N ASN A 3 -16.06 -15.54 -20.42
CA ASN A 3 -14.74 -16.15 -20.24
C ASN A 3 -13.91 -15.24 -19.33
N GLY A 4 -13.82 -15.58 -18.06
CA GLY A 4 -13.26 -14.72 -17.02
C GLY A 4 -12.79 -15.61 -15.89
N VAL A 5 -11.62 -15.25 -15.34
CA VAL A 5 -10.92 -15.93 -14.25
C VAL A 5 -11.93 -16.48 -13.23
N ASN A 6 -11.88 -17.78 -12.97
CA ASN A 6 -12.66 -18.39 -11.89
C ASN A 6 -12.09 -17.86 -10.58
N PHE A 7 -12.95 -17.25 -9.76
CA PHE A 7 -12.61 -16.79 -8.42
C PHE A 7 -13.25 -17.71 -7.37
N PRO A 8 -12.54 -18.03 -6.27
CA PRO A 8 -11.15 -17.65 -5.97
C PRO A 8 -10.16 -18.18 -7.02
N ILE A 9 -9.01 -17.50 -7.18
CA ILE A 9 -8.01 -17.83 -8.21
C ILE A 9 -7.64 -19.30 -8.07
N GLN A 10 -7.98 -20.09 -9.08
CA GLN A 10 -7.70 -21.51 -9.15
C GLN A 10 -6.78 -21.80 -10.33
N GLY A 11 -5.78 -22.65 -10.11
CA GLY A 11 -4.87 -23.09 -11.16
C GLY A 11 -3.53 -23.62 -10.64
N PRO A 12 -2.68 -24.17 -11.53
CA PRO A 12 -1.41 -24.77 -11.13
C PRO A 12 -0.42 -23.76 -10.53
N LEU A 13 -0.63 -22.45 -10.76
CA LEU A 13 0.21 -21.37 -10.23
C LEU A 13 -0.39 -20.70 -8.98
N GLN A 14 -1.53 -21.19 -8.46
CA GLN A 14 -2.19 -20.61 -7.30
C GLN A 14 -1.26 -20.56 -6.07
N GLU A 15 -0.72 -21.72 -5.68
CA GLU A 15 0.16 -21.81 -4.50
C GLU A 15 1.48 -21.05 -4.68
N PRO A 16 2.22 -21.18 -5.80
CA PRO A 16 3.41 -20.36 -6.03
C PRO A 16 3.15 -18.86 -5.94
N LEU A 17 2.02 -18.38 -6.48
CA LEU A 17 1.71 -16.95 -6.51
C LEU A 17 1.36 -16.45 -5.10
N LEU A 18 0.54 -17.20 -4.36
CA LEU A 18 0.23 -16.90 -2.96
C LEU A 18 1.49 -16.86 -2.08
N ILE A 19 2.41 -17.82 -2.24
CA ILE A 19 3.68 -17.84 -1.51
C ILE A 19 4.52 -16.60 -1.84
N MET A 20 4.61 -16.24 -3.12
CA MET A 20 5.38 -15.08 -3.56
C MET A 20 4.82 -13.78 -3.00
N GLU A 21 3.50 -13.58 -3.05
CA GLU A 21 2.82 -12.41 -2.47
C GLU A 21 3.02 -12.34 -0.95
N MET A 22 2.94 -13.47 -0.24
CA MET A 22 3.18 -13.53 1.21
C MET A 22 4.63 -13.17 1.57
N ILE A 23 5.62 -13.58 0.77
CA ILE A 23 7.02 -13.19 0.95
C ILE A 23 7.18 -11.68 0.78
N VAL A 24 6.56 -11.10 -0.25
CA VAL A 24 6.59 -9.65 -0.50
C VAL A 24 5.96 -8.88 0.67
N ILE A 25 4.81 -9.34 1.17
CA ILE A 25 4.14 -8.77 2.35
C ILE A 25 5.07 -8.82 3.57
N PHE A 26 5.70 -9.97 3.81
CA PHE A 26 6.59 -10.13 4.94
C PHE A 26 7.77 -9.15 4.90
N PHE A 27 8.43 -9.02 3.75
CA PHE A 27 9.51 -8.04 3.59
C PHE A 27 9.04 -6.60 3.74
N ALA A 28 7.88 -6.26 3.19
CA ALA A 28 7.33 -4.91 3.31
C ALA A 28 6.99 -4.57 4.78
N LEU A 29 6.44 -5.51 5.54
CA LEU A 29 6.18 -5.36 6.98
C LEU A 29 7.48 -5.21 7.78
N GLU A 30 8.49 -6.06 7.51
CA GLU A 30 9.77 -6.01 8.19
C GLU A 30 10.48 -4.67 7.97
N ILE A 31 10.54 -4.22 6.70
CA ILE A 31 11.07 -2.91 6.34
C ILE A 31 10.30 -1.81 7.06
N SER A 32 8.96 -1.88 7.08
CA SER A 32 8.13 -0.88 7.77
C SER A 32 8.49 -0.75 9.24
N ILE A 33 8.66 -1.87 9.95
CA ILE A 33 9.04 -1.92 11.37
C ILE A 33 10.44 -1.36 11.59
N ILE A 34 11.41 -1.78 10.78
CA ILE A 34 12.81 -1.29 10.88
C ILE A 34 12.85 0.24 10.71
N LEU A 35 12.13 0.76 9.71
CA LEU A 35 12.06 2.20 9.44
C LEU A 35 11.33 2.94 10.57
N TRP A 36 10.27 2.35 11.12
CA TRP A 36 9.56 2.91 12.27
C TRP A 36 10.48 3.05 13.49
N ILE A 37 11.23 2.01 13.83
CA ILE A 37 12.19 2.02 14.95
C ILE A 37 13.28 3.07 14.71
N LYS A 38 13.85 3.12 13.50
CA LYS A 38 14.84 4.15 13.12
C LYS A 38 14.29 5.57 13.28
N SER A 39 13.01 5.77 12.96
CA SER A 39 12.35 7.07 13.10
C SER A 39 12.19 7.52 14.56
N LYS A 40 12.01 6.58 15.49
CA LYS A 40 11.90 6.89 16.93
C LYS A 40 13.24 7.27 17.56
N ASN A 41 14.34 6.69 17.08
CA ASN A 41 15.67 6.89 17.65
C ASN A 41 16.33 8.21 17.22
N LYS A 42 15.83 8.87 16.17
CA LYS A 42 16.30 10.20 15.77
C LYS A 42 15.40 11.28 16.39
N LYS A 43 16.00 12.24 17.11
CA LYS A 43 15.34 13.50 17.52
C LYS A 43 14.86 14.25 16.26
N GLU A 44 13.96 15.22 16.42
CA GLU A 44 13.12 15.91 15.41
C GLU A 44 13.84 16.56 14.20
N ASP A 45 14.67 15.79 13.49
CA ASP A 45 15.29 16.18 12.25
C ASP A 45 14.33 15.96 11.09
N ILE A 46 14.49 16.77 10.06
CA ILE A 46 13.72 16.67 8.81
C ILE A 46 13.84 15.24 8.24
N SER A 47 15.01 14.60 8.35
CA SER A 47 15.21 13.19 7.94
C SER A 47 14.29 12.18 8.65
N ASN A 48 13.81 12.49 9.85
CA ASN A 48 12.86 11.66 10.58
C ASN A 48 11.52 11.55 9.84
N LEU A 49 11.05 12.63 9.22
CA LEU A 49 9.81 12.63 8.45
C LEU A 49 9.86 11.67 7.26
N GLN A 50 11.02 11.51 6.61
CA GLN A 50 11.17 10.56 5.51
C GLN A 50 11.05 9.12 6.00
N TRP A 51 11.75 8.77 7.09
CA TRP A 51 11.68 7.41 7.64
C TRP A 51 10.27 7.04 8.07
N LYS A 52 9.53 7.99 8.67
CA LYS A 52 8.10 7.81 8.98
C LYS A 52 7.26 7.64 7.71
N ALA A 53 7.47 8.47 6.69
CA ALA A 53 6.75 8.38 5.42
C ALA A 53 6.92 7.02 4.75
N PHE A 54 8.17 6.55 4.60
CA PHE A 54 8.45 5.23 4.03
C PHE A 54 7.91 4.09 4.90
N SER A 55 8.01 4.20 6.23
CA SER A 55 7.42 3.20 7.14
C SER A 55 5.90 3.07 6.93
N TRP A 56 5.18 4.19 6.90
CA TRP A 56 3.73 4.22 6.64
C TRP A 56 3.38 3.70 5.24
N PHE A 57 4.17 4.03 4.24
CA PHE A 57 3.95 3.55 2.87
C PHE A 57 4.10 2.02 2.78
N CYS A 58 5.18 1.46 3.33
CA CYS A 58 5.39 0.02 3.36
C CYS A 58 4.30 -0.71 4.16
N LEU A 59 3.83 -0.11 5.26
CA LEU A 59 2.73 -0.66 6.06
C LEU A 59 1.42 -0.67 5.27
N GLY A 60 1.08 0.46 4.62
CA GLY A 60 -0.11 0.57 3.79
C GLY A 60 -0.11 -0.41 2.62
N TYR A 61 1.03 -0.55 1.95
CA TYR A 61 1.21 -1.54 0.87
C TYR A 61 1.01 -2.97 1.37
N SER A 62 1.55 -3.31 2.55
CA SER A 62 1.38 -4.63 3.15
C SER A 62 -0.10 -4.92 3.45
N LEU A 63 -0.82 -3.95 4.04
CA LEU A 63 -2.26 -4.08 4.30
C LEU A 63 -3.07 -4.23 3.02
N MET A 64 -2.78 -3.44 1.99
CA MET A 64 -3.40 -3.56 0.66
C MET A 64 -3.22 -4.97 0.11
N CYS A 65 -1.99 -5.50 0.12
CA CYS A 65 -1.69 -6.84 -0.40
C CYS A 65 -2.40 -7.94 0.39
N ILE A 66 -2.51 -7.83 1.71
CA ILE A 66 -3.28 -8.78 2.53
C ILE A 66 -4.75 -8.79 2.12
N ILE A 67 -5.34 -7.62 1.89
CA ILE A 67 -6.73 -7.51 1.44
C ILE A 67 -6.90 -8.11 0.05
N TYR A 68 -5.97 -7.89 -0.88
CA TYR A 68 -5.97 -8.53 -2.19
C TYR A 68 -5.90 -10.05 -2.09
N ILE A 69 -5.00 -10.60 -1.27
CA ILE A 69 -4.93 -12.04 -1.04
C ILE A 69 -6.27 -12.59 -0.55
N ILE A 70 -6.87 -11.95 0.45
CA ILE A 70 -8.18 -12.37 0.99
C ILE A 70 -9.23 -12.34 -0.12
N SER A 71 -9.28 -11.24 -0.86
CA SER A 71 -10.26 -10.99 -1.92
C SER A 71 -10.15 -12.01 -3.06
N ASP A 72 -8.93 -12.28 -3.52
CA ASP A 72 -8.69 -13.05 -4.74
C ASP A 72 -8.62 -14.56 -4.48
N TYR A 73 -8.19 -15.00 -3.30
CA TYR A 73 -8.00 -16.42 -2.98
C TYR A 73 -9.06 -17.02 -2.05
N TYR A 74 -9.82 -16.19 -1.33
CA TYR A 74 -10.72 -16.69 -0.29
C TYR A 74 -12.17 -16.21 -0.43
N VAL A 75 -12.48 -15.28 -1.34
CA VAL A 75 -13.84 -14.74 -1.53
C VAL A 75 -14.43 -15.15 -2.87
N GLU A 76 -15.43 -16.02 -2.79
CA GLU A 76 -16.22 -16.48 -3.95
C GLU A 76 -17.19 -15.39 -4.45
N ASP A 77 -17.90 -14.74 -3.52
CA ASP A 77 -18.92 -13.73 -3.83
C ASP A 77 -18.33 -12.50 -4.52
N SER A 78 -18.84 -12.18 -5.71
CA SER A 78 -18.33 -11.10 -6.55
C SER A 78 -18.56 -9.71 -5.97
N HIS A 79 -19.65 -9.49 -5.23
CA HIS A 79 -19.95 -8.20 -4.61
C HIS A 79 -19.04 -7.94 -3.42
N ILE A 80 -18.85 -8.94 -2.54
CA ILE A 80 -17.94 -8.82 -1.39
C ILE A 80 -16.50 -8.63 -1.88
N ARG A 81 -16.08 -9.38 -2.89
CA ARG A 81 -14.75 -9.24 -3.52
C ARG A 81 -14.54 -7.82 -4.05
N LEU A 82 -15.50 -7.28 -4.80
CA LEU A 82 -15.40 -5.92 -5.34
C LEU A 82 -15.30 -4.85 -4.23
N ILE A 83 -16.03 -5.02 -3.12
CA ILE A 83 -15.93 -4.13 -1.96
C ILE A 83 -14.53 -4.21 -1.33
N LEU A 84 -13.99 -5.42 -1.15
CA LEU A 84 -12.65 -5.62 -0.58
C LEU A 84 -11.55 -5.05 -1.48
N LEU A 85 -11.62 -5.28 -2.79
CA LEU A 85 -10.67 -4.70 -3.75
C LEU A 85 -10.69 -3.17 -3.71
N ASN A 86 -11.88 -2.56 -3.71
CA ASN A 86 -12.01 -1.10 -3.59
C ASN A 86 -11.46 -0.58 -2.26
N PHE A 87 -11.69 -1.31 -1.17
CA PHE A 87 -11.11 -0.98 0.12
C PHE A 87 -9.58 -1.05 0.12
N ALA A 88 -8.99 -2.08 -0.52
CA ALA A 88 -7.55 -2.19 -0.69
C ALA A 88 -6.97 -1.00 -1.48
N TYR A 89 -7.62 -0.62 -2.59
CA TYR A 89 -7.26 0.60 -3.32
C TYR A 89 -7.30 1.82 -2.40
N PHE A 90 -8.35 1.98 -1.59
CA PHE A 90 -8.45 3.11 -0.66
C PHE A 90 -7.32 3.15 0.38
N VAL A 91 -6.90 2.00 0.91
CA VAL A 91 -5.74 1.89 1.80
C VAL A 91 -4.46 2.34 1.10
N GLN A 92 -4.23 1.90 -0.14
CA GLN A 92 -3.06 2.30 -0.93
C GLN A 92 -3.07 3.79 -1.25
N MET A 93 -4.23 4.34 -1.55
CA MET A 93 -4.38 5.75 -1.87
C MET A 93 -4.11 6.66 -0.65
N ILE A 94 -4.63 6.29 0.53
CA ILE A 94 -4.33 7.02 1.78
C ILE A 94 -2.84 6.96 2.10
N SER A 95 -2.24 5.77 2.03
CA SER A 95 -0.82 5.60 2.35
C SER A 95 0.09 6.35 1.36
N GLY A 96 -0.25 6.35 0.06
CA GLY A 96 0.41 7.15 -0.97
C GLY A 96 0.30 8.67 -0.71
N LEU A 97 -0.89 9.15 -0.34
CA LEU A 97 -1.10 10.55 0.00
C LEU A 97 -0.27 10.98 1.21
N LEU A 98 -0.28 10.18 2.28
CA LEU A 98 0.52 10.42 3.48
C LEU A 98 2.02 10.42 3.16
N PHE A 99 2.47 9.52 2.28
CA PHE A 99 3.86 9.47 1.83
C PHE A 99 4.26 10.75 1.11
N ILE A 100 3.51 11.15 0.08
CA ILE A 100 3.80 12.34 -0.72
C ILE A 100 3.78 13.59 0.15
N TYR A 101 2.76 13.76 1.00
CA TYR A 101 2.64 14.89 1.92
C TYR A 101 3.87 15.03 2.83
N ASN A 102 4.32 13.93 3.43
CA ASN A 102 5.48 13.95 4.34
C ASN A 102 6.80 14.15 3.59
N MET A 103 6.92 13.63 2.37
CA MET A 103 8.11 13.80 1.52
C MET A 103 8.24 15.24 0.99
N GLU A 104 7.13 15.87 0.60
CA GLU A 104 7.13 17.28 0.22
C GLU A 104 7.44 18.21 1.39
N LYS A 105 7.07 17.83 2.61
CA LYS A 105 7.48 18.57 3.82
C LYS A 105 8.98 18.43 4.10
N PHE A 106 9.60 17.32 3.68
CA PHE A 106 11.04 17.11 3.81
C PHE A 106 11.85 17.99 2.85
N GLN A 107 11.44 18.09 1.59
CA GLN A 107 12.17 18.86 0.60
C GLN A 107 11.75 20.33 0.62
N ILE A 108 12.72 21.25 0.63
CA ILE A 108 12.48 22.69 0.45
C ILE A 108 12.19 22.96 -1.05
N PHE A 109 11.17 22.30 -1.61
CA PHE A 109 10.78 22.50 -3.00
C PHE A 109 10.10 23.86 -3.18
N PHE A 110 10.29 24.45 -4.37
CA PHE A 110 9.92 25.83 -4.74
C PHE A 110 8.40 26.13 -4.65
N LYS A 111 7.55 25.09 -4.54
CA LYS A 111 6.11 25.19 -4.25
C LYS A 111 5.73 24.05 -3.29
N LYS A 112 5.40 24.38 -2.04
CA LYS A 112 4.88 23.42 -1.06
C LYS A 112 3.58 22.80 -1.62
N PHE A 113 3.45 21.47 -1.57
CA PHE A 113 2.23 20.71 -1.89
C PHE A 113 1.85 20.53 -3.36
N LEU A 114 2.76 20.75 -4.32
CA LEU A 114 2.45 20.58 -5.74
C LEU A 114 2.14 19.12 -6.09
N PHE A 115 2.95 18.17 -5.61
CA PHE A 115 2.75 16.74 -5.86
C PHE A 115 1.56 16.19 -5.07
N THR A 116 1.33 16.66 -3.85
CA THR A 116 0.11 16.32 -3.09
C THR A 116 -1.14 16.74 -3.86
N PHE A 117 -1.17 17.97 -4.41
CA PHE A 117 -2.31 18.46 -5.18
C PHE A 117 -2.53 17.66 -6.47
N ILE A 118 -1.46 17.37 -7.22
CA ILE A 118 -1.53 16.54 -8.43
C ILE A 118 -2.09 15.17 -8.09
N PHE A 119 -1.59 14.53 -7.01
CA PHE A 119 -2.05 13.22 -6.59
C PHE A 119 -3.55 13.23 -6.23
N ILE A 120 -4.00 14.23 -5.45
CA ILE A 120 -5.43 14.39 -5.13
C ILE A 120 -6.27 14.63 -6.40
N ALA A 121 -5.77 15.40 -7.35
CA ALA A 121 -6.49 15.63 -8.61
C ALA A 121 -6.67 14.31 -9.39
N PHE A 122 -5.62 13.50 -9.52
CA PHE A 122 -5.70 12.17 -10.15
C PHE A 122 -6.60 11.19 -9.40
N MET A 123 -6.71 11.34 -8.09
CA MET A 123 -7.55 10.51 -7.22
C MET A 123 -9.06 10.76 -7.38
N ILE A 124 -9.43 11.99 -7.77
CA ILE A 124 -10.83 12.42 -7.91
C ILE A 124 -11.35 12.21 -9.34
N LEU A 125 -10.44 12.13 -10.32
CA LEU A 125 -10.71 12.04 -11.76
C LEU A 125 -10.94 10.59 -12.20
#